data_AF-A0A151NCH0-F1
#
_entry.id   AF-A0A151NCH0-F1
#
_cell.length_a   1.000
_cell.length_b   1.000
_cell.length_c   1.000
_cell.angle_alpha   90.00
_cell.angle_beta   90.00
_cell.angle_gamma   90.00
#
_symmetry.space_group_name_H-M   'P 1'
#
loop_
_entity.id
_entity.type
_entity.pdbx_description
1 polymer ?
#
loop_
_entity_poly.entity_id
_entity_poly.type
_entity_poly.pdbx_seq_one_letter_code
_entity_poly.pdbx_strand_id
1 'polypeptide(L)'
;MTIQGQDGEESPQQLSMSRKERAGTFYVKEGINSSAMVVYDYNKLIISYRSWLAQACYITRIDKDNIQGLDAITKAFQYHQLKQGKEKESKGFPVPLADRSILGTTVNILCSNVPIYWA
;
A
#
# COMPACT_ATOMS: atom_id res chain seq x y z
N MET A 1 -4.40 -10.11 -16.62
CA MET A 1 -4.09 -9.02 -17.55
C MET A 1 -2.75 -8.44 -17.08
N THR A 2 -1.72 -8.53 -17.91
CA THR A 2 -0.37 -8.00 -17.62
C THR A 2 -0.28 -6.59 -18.20
N ILE A 3 0.20 -5.63 -17.42
CA ILE A 3 0.41 -4.25 -17.88
C ILE A 3 1.86 -4.12 -18.32
N GLN A 4 2.08 -3.66 -19.56
CA GLN A 4 3.43 -3.39 -20.09
C GLN A 4 3.83 -1.95 -19.78
N GLY A 5 5.06 -1.77 -19.27
CA GLY A 5 5.65 -0.45 -19.05
C GLY A 5 6.05 0.22 -20.37
N GLN A 6 6.09 1.55 -20.36
CA GLN A 6 6.38 2.37 -21.55
C GLN A 6 7.81 2.19 -22.09
N ASP A 7 8.72 1.66 -21.26
CA ASP A 7 10.15 1.50 -21.56
C ASP A 7 10.52 0.12 -22.13
N GLY A 8 9.55 -0.76 -22.42
CA GLY A 8 9.81 -2.09 -22.96
C GLY A 8 10.44 -3.09 -21.97
N GLU A 9 10.74 -2.68 -20.74
CA GLU A 9 11.03 -3.61 -19.65
C GLU A 9 9.73 -4.31 -19.20
N GLU A 10 9.64 -5.61 -19.49
CA GLU A 10 8.60 -6.48 -18.96
C GLU A 10 8.84 -6.72 -17.46
N SER A 11 8.38 -5.79 -16.62
CA SER A 11 8.06 -6.15 -15.24
C SER A 11 6.61 -6.63 -15.22
N PRO A 12 6.33 -7.94 -15.11
CA PRO A 12 4.96 -8.43 -15.02
C PRO A 12 4.32 -7.88 -13.75
N GLN A 13 3.61 -6.75 -13.88
CA GLN A 13 2.80 -6.16 -12.83
C GLN A 13 1.45 -6.87 -12.84
N GLN A 14 1.18 -7.62 -11.77
CA GLN A 14 -0.09 -8.31 -11.61
C GLN A 14 -1.12 -7.37 -11.01
N LEU A 15 -2.21 -7.13 -11.74
CA LEU A 15 -3.37 -6.36 -11.32
C LEU A 15 -4.59 -7.27 -11.17
N SER A 16 -5.28 -7.15 -10.04
CA SER A 16 -6.63 -7.67 -9.83
C SER A 16 -7.59 -6.51 -9.54
N MET A 17 -8.80 -6.55 -10.10
CA MET A 17 -9.79 -5.49 -9.92
C MET A 17 -11.12 -6.05 -9.41
N SER A 18 -11.71 -5.37 -8.43
CA SER A 18 -13.06 -5.62 -7.94
C SER A 18 -13.96 -4.45 -8.31
N ARG A 19 -14.93 -4.67 -9.22
CA ARG A 19 -15.94 -3.63 -9.55
C ARG A 19 -16.85 -3.35 -8.36
N LYS A 20 -17.24 -4.40 -7.62
CA LYS A 20 -18.14 -4.29 -6.46
C LYS A 20 -17.54 -3.39 -5.38
N GLU A 21 -16.24 -3.53 -5.12
CA GLU A 21 -15.55 -2.72 -4.11
C GLU A 21 -14.94 -1.44 -4.69
N ARG A 22 -14.98 -1.27 -6.02
CA ARG A 22 -14.27 -0.22 -6.76
C ARG A 22 -12.80 -0.17 -6.31
N ALA A 23 -12.15 -1.33 -6.32
CA ALA A 23 -10.78 -1.48 -5.83
C ALA A 23 -9.86 -2.13 -6.86
N GLY A 24 -8.62 -1.63 -6.95
CA GLY A 24 -7.54 -2.21 -7.73
C GLY A 24 -6.41 -2.68 -6.81
N THR A 25 -5.97 -3.93 -6.97
CA THR A 25 -4.88 -4.54 -6.19
C THR A 25 -3.70 -4.83 -7.10
N PHE A 26 -2.54 -4.31 -6.73
CA PHE A 26 -1.29 -4.44 -7.47
C PHE A 26 -0.28 -5.21 -6.64
N TYR A 27 0.37 -6.18 -7.26
CA TYR A 27 1.57 -6.79 -6.72
C TYR A 27 2.79 -5.98 -7.16
N VAL A 28 3.58 -5.49 -6.20
CA VAL A 28 4.78 -4.70 -6.46
C VAL A 28 6.01 -5.39 -5.88
N LYS A 29 7.13 -5.32 -6.60
CA LYS A 29 8.42 -5.79 -6.09
C LYS A 29 8.94 -4.80 -5.04
N GLU A 30 9.51 -5.34 -3.97
CA GLU A 30 10.18 -4.59 -2.91
C GLU A 30 11.61 -5.11 -2.82
N GLY A 31 12.54 -4.45 -3.53
CA GLY A 31 13.93 -4.91 -3.61
C GLY A 31 14.09 -6.24 -4.37
N ILE A 32 15.14 -7.00 -4.01
CA ILE A 32 15.58 -8.19 -4.76
C ILE A 32 14.74 -9.44 -4.43
N ASN A 33 14.30 -9.58 -3.17
CA ASN A 33 13.66 -10.81 -2.67
C ASN A 33 12.37 -10.57 -1.86
N SER A 34 11.79 -9.38 -1.93
CA SER A 34 10.52 -9.08 -1.26
C SER A 34 9.50 -8.50 -2.23
N SER A 35 8.27 -8.50 -1.78
CA SER A 35 7.15 -7.89 -2.46
C SER A 35 6.18 -7.28 -1.48
N ALA A 36 5.32 -6.44 -2.03
CA ALA A 36 4.21 -5.85 -1.33
C ALA A 36 2.96 -5.88 -2.19
N MET A 37 1.82 -5.70 -1.53
CA MET A 37 0.56 -5.43 -2.20
C MET A 37 0.15 -3.99 -1.98
N VAL A 38 -0.26 -3.32 -3.06
CA VAL A 38 -0.87 -2.00 -3.03
C VAL A 38 -2.34 -2.15 -3.41
N VAL A 39 -3.25 -1.63 -2.60
CA VAL A 39 -4.68 -1.60 -2.92
C VAL A 39 -5.13 -0.15 -3.01
N TYR A 40 -5.65 0.24 -4.16
CA TYR A 40 -6.41 1.47 -4.33
C TYR A 40 -7.88 1.13 -4.08
N ASP A 41 -8.45 1.59 -2.98
CA ASP A 41 -9.88 1.51 -2.70
C ASP A 41 -10.52 2.85 -3.03
N TYR A 42 -11.07 2.96 -4.25
CA TYR A 42 -11.69 4.19 -4.72
C TYR A 42 -13.07 4.44 -4.09
N ASN A 43 -13.67 3.43 -3.45
CA ASN A 43 -14.92 3.59 -2.72
C ASN A 43 -14.67 4.24 -1.35
N LYS A 44 -13.59 3.84 -0.67
CA LYS A 44 -13.17 4.39 0.63
C LYS A 44 -12.21 5.56 0.52
N LEU A 45 -11.69 5.85 -0.68
CA LEU A 45 -10.70 6.90 -0.96
C LEU A 45 -9.40 6.68 -0.17
N ILE A 46 -8.92 5.44 -0.16
CA ILE A 46 -7.71 5.05 0.56
C ILE A 46 -6.79 4.24 -0.37
N ILE A 47 -5.48 4.47 -0.25
CA ILE A 47 -4.45 3.58 -0.78
C ILE A 47 -3.81 2.84 0.39
N SER A 48 -3.75 1.52 0.33
CA SER A 48 -3.08 0.70 1.36
C SER A 48 -1.87 -0.03 0.80
N TYR A 49 -0.86 -0.20 1.64
CA TYR A 49 0.37 -0.91 1.34
C TYR A 49 0.69 -1.94 2.43
N ARG A 50 0.96 -3.17 2.00
CA ARG A 50 1.38 -4.28 2.87
C ARG A 50 2.61 -4.94 2.27
N SER A 51 3.78 -4.65 2.85
CA SER A 51 5.01 -5.40 2.61
C SER A 51 5.02 -6.71 3.39
N TRP A 52 5.59 -7.76 2.79
CA TRP A 52 5.82 -9.03 3.49
C TRP A 52 6.93 -8.98 4.53
N LEU A 53 7.86 -8.03 4.41
CA LEU A 53 8.93 -7.81 5.40
C LEU A 53 8.47 -6.96 6.58
N ALA A 54 7.43 -6.13 6.41
CA ALA A 54 6.88 -5.33 7.50
C ALA A 54 5.96 -6.16 8.41
N GLN A 55 5.90 -5.75 9.69
CA GLN A 55 4.87 -6.16 10.64
C GLN A 55 3.75 -5.11 10.77
N ALA A 56 3.49 -4.36 9.71
CA ALA A 56 2.53 -3.27 9.66
C ALA A 56 1.90 -3.13 8.27
N CYS A 57 0.69 -2.61 8.23
CA CYS A 57 0.05 -2.13 7.01
C CYS A 57 0.02 -0.60 7.07
N TYR A 58 0.25 0.05 5.95
CA TYR A 58 0.22 1.51 5.86
C TYR A 58 -0.91 1.93 4.95
N ILE A 59 -1.56 3.04 5.29
CA ILE A 59 -2.62 3.61 4.47
C ILE A 59 -2.43 5.11 4.30
N THR A 60 -2.87 5.64 3.17
CA THR A 60 -2.98 7.07 2.95
C THR A 60 -4.29 7.41 2.24
N ARG A 61 -4.71 8.68 2.30
CA ARG A 61 -5.93 9.13 1.64
C ARG A 61 -5.67 9.36 0.15
N ILE A 62 -6.66 9.05 -0.67
CA ILE A 62 -6.68 9.45 -2.07
C ILE A 62 -7.12 10.91 -2.15
N ASP A 63 -6.27 11.76 -2.70
CA ASP A 63 -6.68 13.04 -3.26
C ASP A 63 -7.35 12.78 -4.61
N LYS A 64 -8.63 13.17 -4.74
CA LYS A 64 -9.41 12.95 -5.96
C LYS A 64 -8.91 13.78 -7.13
N ASP A 65 -8.30 14.94 -6.85
CA ASP A 65 -7.78 15.84 -7.86
C ASP A 65 -6.36 15.46 -8.28
N ASN A 66 -5.67 14.64 -7.46
CA ASN A 66 -4.31 14.19 -7.71
C ASN A 66 -4.07 12.77 -7.19
N ILE A 67 -4.61 11.78 -7.90
CA ILE A 67 -4.44 10.37 -7.55
C ILE A 67 -2.99 9.95 -7.82
N GLN A 68 -2.26 9.63 -6.75
CA GLN A 68 -0.85 9.21 -6.85
C GLN A 68 -0.69 7.92 -7.66
N GLY A 69 0.25 7.92 -8.60
CA GLY A 69 0.62 6.74 -9.37
C GLY A 69 1.31 5.65 -8.53
N LEU A 70 1.31 4.42 -9.05
CA LEU A 70 1.79 3.23 -8.33
C LEU A 70 3.27 3.34 -7.90
N ASP A 71 4.14 3.90 -8.74
CA ASP A 71 5.56 4.09 -8.42
C ASP A 71 5.76 5.10 -7.29
N ALA A 72 5.08 6.24 -7.35
CA ALA A 72 5.15 7.29 -6.35
C ALA A 72 4.71 6.79 -4.97
N ILE A 73 3.56 6.09 -4.92
CA ILE A 73 3.03 5.61 -3.64
C ILE A 73 3.89 4.47 -3.07
N THR A 74 4.42 3.58 -3.92
CA THR A 74 5.28 2.48 -3.48
C THR A 74 6.56 3.01 -2.85
N LYS A 75 7.19 4.02 -3.48
CA LYS A 75 8.38 4.70 -2.94
C LYS A 75 8.09 5.41 -1.61
N ALA A 76 6.95 6.11 -1.51
CA ALA A 76 6.55 6.79 -0.29
C ALA A 76 6.37 5.83 0.89
N PHE A 77 5.68 4.70 0.69
CA PHE A 77 5.48 3.70 1.74
C PHE A 77 6.77 2.98 2.13
N GLN A 78 7.63 2.63 1.17
CA GLN A 78 8.93 2.03 1.47
C GLN A 78 9.80 2.96 2.33
N TYR A 79 9.82 4.25 2.01
CA TYR A 79 10.53 5.25 2.81
C TYR A 79 9.97 5.35 4.23
N HIS A 80 8.64 5.36 4.37
CA HIS A 80 7.97 5.40 5.68
C HIS A 80 8.26 4.15 6.52
N GLN A 81 8.26 2.97 5.91
CA GLN A 81 8.62 1.70 6.56
C GLN A 81 10.06 1.70 7.05
N LEU A 82 11.02 2.16 6.23
CA LEU A 82 12.43 2.26 6.61
C LEU A 82 12.64 3.26 7.76
N LYS A 83 11.90 4.37 7.77
CA LYS A 83 11.93 5.33 8.87
C LYS A 83 11.40 4.76 10.17
N GLN A 84 10.24 4.11 10.15
CA GLN A 84 9.70 3.49 11.37
C GLN A 84 10.56 2.34 11.90
N GLY A 85 11.22 1.59 11.01
CA GLY A 85 12.19 0.57 11.41
C GLY A 85 13.37 1.14 12.21
N LYS A 86 13.81 2.37 11.87
CA LYS A 86 14.89 3.09 12.57
C LYS A 86 14.41 3.87 13.80
N GLU A 87 13.22 4.45 13.76
CA GLU A 87 12.64 5.21 14.89
C GLU A 87 12.14 4.32 16.02
N LYS A 88 11.91 3.01 15.80
CA LYS A 88 11.69 2.07 16.90
C LYS A 88 12.87 2.00 17.90
N GLU A 89 14.07 2.41 17.51
CA GLU A 89 15.22 2.55 18.41
C GLU A 89 15.33 3.93 19.09
N SER A 90 14.60 4.95 18.61
CA SER A 90 14.67 6.32 19.15
C SER A 90 13.29 6.96 19.22
N LYS A 91 12.69 6.93 20.42
CA LYS A 91 11.46 7.62 20.87
C LYS A 91 10.97 8.74 19.92
N GLY A 92 9.81 8.54 19.29
CA GLY A 92 9.09 9.59 18.57
C GLY A 92 7.69 9.13 18.17
N PHE A 93 6.69 9.84 18.69
CA PHE A 93 5.23 9.81 18.43
C PHE A 93 4.62 8.58 17.72
N PRO A 94 3.65 7.87 18.35
CA PRO A 94 2.93 6.81 17.65
C PRO A 94 2.19 7.42 16.46
N VAL A 95 2.59 7.02 15.26
CA VAL A 95 1.79 7.25 14.06
C VAL A 95 0.38 6.72 14.36
N PRO A 96 -0.70 7.49 14.11
CA PRO A 96 -2.03 7.08 14.54
C PRO A 96 -2.38 5.74 13.91
N LEU A 97 -2.87 4.82 14.75
CA LEU A 97 -3.48 3.60 14.27
C LEU A 97 -4.75 3.96 13.50
N ALA A 98 -4.88 3.45 12.28
CA ALA A 98 -6.08 3.64 11.50
C ALA A 98 -7.23 2.77 12.03
N ASP A 99 -8.43 3.35 12.11
CA ASP A 99 -9.64 2.61 12.45
C ASP A 99 -10.03 1.68 11.29
N ARG A 100 -10.23 0.39 11.58
CA ARG A 100 -10.65 -0.62 10.60
C ARG A 100 -12.04 -0.38 10.03
N SER A 101 -12.90 0.36 10.73
CA SER A 101 -14.27 0.69 10.30
C SER A 101 -14.31 1.47 8.98
N ILE A 102 -13.23 2.19 8.65
CA ILE A 102 -13.14 3.02 7.43
C ILE A 102 -12.68 2.21 6.22
N LEU A 103 -12.18 0.99 6.42
CA LEU A 103 -11.54 0.18 5.38
C LEU A 103 -12.55 -0.64 4.59
N GLY A 104 -12.29 -0.85 3.30
CA GLY A 104 -13.03 -1.82 2.49
C GLY A 104 -12.65 -3.25 2.85
N THR A 105 -13.41 -4.23 2.36
CA THR A 105 -13.16 -5.64 2.63
C THR A 105 -11.76 -6.06 2.18
N THR A 106 -11.36 -5.67 0.96
CA THR A 106 -10.05 -6.02 0.39
C THR A 106 -8.91 -5.54 1.31
N VAL A 107 -8.97 -4.30 1.78
CA VAL A 107 -7.94 -3.73 2.68
C VAL A 107 -7.99 -4.39 4.07
N ASN A 108 -9.19 -4.67 4.59
CA ASN A 108 -9.35 -5.38 5.85
C ASN A 108 -8.73 -6.78 5.82
N ILE A 109 -8.93 -7.53 4.72
CA ILE A 109 -8.32 -8.84 4.52
C ILE A 109 -6.80 -8.70 4.43
N LEU A 110 -6.31 -7.77 3.60
CA LEU A 110 -4.88 -7.54 3.40
C LEU A 110 -4.14 -7.22 4.71
N CYS A 111 -4.79 -6.46 5.59
CA CYS A 111 -4.19 -5.93 6.82
C CYS A 111 -4.72 -6.62 8.09
N SER A 112 -5.37 -7.78 7.96
CA SER A 112 -6.07 -8.50 9.04
C SER A 112 -5.23 -8.76 10.29
N ASN A 113 -3.97 -9.17 10.12
CA ASN A 113 -3.12 -9.66 11.23
C ASN A 113 -2.02 -8.68 11.65
N VAL A 114 -2.09 -7.42 11.25
CA VAL A 114 -1.09 -6.41 11.58
C VAL A 114 -1.72 -5.08 12.00
N PRO A 115 -1.00 -4.26 12.79
CA PRO A 115 -1.40 -2.87 13.01
C PRO A 115 -1.42 -2.10 11.69
N ILE A 116 -2.32 -1.11 11.62
CA ILE A 116 -2.53 -0.27 10.44
C ILE A 116 -2.17 1.15 10.83
N TYR A 117 -1.26 1.77 10.10
CA TYR A 117 -0.79 3.14 10.35
C TYR A 117 -1.13 4.05 9.18
N TRP A 118 -1.37 5.32 9.48
CA TRP A 118 -1.37 6.35 8.43
C TRP A 118 0.06 6.64 7.97
N ALA A 119 0.25 6.86 6.66
CA ALA A 119 1.52 7.31 6.09
C ALA A 119 1.44 8.78 5.67
#